data_AF-A0A1G4IHP7-F1
#
_entry.id   AF-A0A1G4IHP7-F1
#
_cell.length_a   1.000
_cell.length_b   1.000
_cell.length_c   1.000
_cell.angle_alpha   90.00
_cell.angle_beta   90.00
_cell.angle_gamma   90.00
#
_symmetry.space_group_name_H-M   'P 1'
#
loop_
_entity.id
_entity.type
_entity.pdbx_description
1 polymer ?
#
loop_
_entity_poly.entity_id
_entity_poly.type
_entity_poly.pdbx_seq_one_letter_code
_entity_poly.pdbx_strand_id
1 'polypeptide(L)'
;MRYSVVRTRPSRSRRLRHCVLISFLALLLMMLSLSISFYNTRRSVDSLKMKLREDAAGNPLLREGAAQTAWSLLNTENGSLWGYVGGIDSLIEKRVDRAYWGPTMFRSNEGTVNESTVTNVVSERFRNLNMSEAEMKRRYIRHQLVKEVTGCDSLSVPFNPLHDSRCINFMTNSSNWLDVVPIGQNVDQRTIKFRLLFKPLRINASYSVEYPLETFVKVPQKYFVLEAASEVVAFNVDRLLLVNRVPPTGLGCLPLNTLRGSVNKYKHNTSTFKKFLQDSKAENYEQWIEKDLFHFLRRAKHHLRKNGNNQTCVLVSIQLKIADVVHFLETPMRIPYRVFSDTWFDYFDLRANVGELEDGLPTFAHERHYPGVLHLAALAMFDYVIGNMDRSPFKNNFVVGGVANQLVSDNTTLLHPNHPTFVYLDHGSSFRLRRPERNPIAKSHIGFENGKEDTFCLFRGPLLRRIQELTGPSGEITHGNKAKKEAYGAAHNHRSTETLFTHMLRERVPPEVYSVIDSSNLDLVVVRMKELLAMAGRCLSDERIRRTVLFP
;
A
#
# COMPACT_ATOMS: atom_id res chain seq x y z
N MET A 1 -5.60 -26.60 -81.50
CA MET A 1 -4.55 -27.45 -80.90
C MET A 1 -4.20 -26.91 -79.51
N ARG A 2 -4.25 -27.77 -78.48
CA ARG A 2 -3.94 -27.43 -77.08
C ARG A 2 -2.43 -27.23 -76.93
N TYR A 3 -1.98 -26.08 -76.42
CA TYR A 3 -0.61 -25.90 -75.95
C TYR A 3 -0.50 -26.31 -74.49
N SER A 4 0.40 -27.26 -74.21
CA SER A 4 0.83 -27.65 -72.87
C SER A 4 1.83 -26.63 -72.33
N VAL A 5 1.58 -26.11 -71.12
CA VAL A 5 2.57 -25.31 -70.38
C VAL A 5 3.26 -26.24 -69.39
N VAL A 6 4.53 -26.54 -69.67
CA VAL A 6 5.42 -27.30 -68.79
C VAL A 6 5.85 -26.41 -67.62
N ARG A 7 5.41 -26.74 -66.40
CA ARG A 7 5.88 -26.10 -65.15
C ARG A 7 7.25 -26.67 -64.77
N THR A 8 8.31 -25.90 -64.97
CA THR A 8 9.65 -26.22 -64.44
C THR A 8 9.71 -25.97 -62.93
N ARG A 9 9.95 -27.03 -62.14
CA ARG A 9 10.20 -26.93 -60.69
C ARG A 9 11.58 -26.28 -60.44
N PRO A 10 11.70 -25.30 -59.52
CA PRO A 10 12.99 -24.69 -59.22
C PRO A 10 13.92 -25.65 -58.49
N SER A 11 15.21 -25.63 -58.86
CA SER A 11 16.26 -26.53 -58.36
C SER A 11 16.49 -26.38 -56.85
N ARG A 12 16.86 -27.49 -56.20
CA ARG A 12 17.06 -27.64 -54.75
C ARG A 12 18.02 -26.59 -54.16
N SER A 13 19.03 -26.14 -54.91
CA SER A 13 20.02 -25.16 -54.45
C SER A 13 19.47 -23.74 -54.33
N ARG A 14 18.52 -23.32 -55.19
CA ARG A 14 17.86 -22.01 -55.11
C ARG A 14 16.93 -21.91 -53.90
N ARG A 15 16.24 -22.99 -53.55
CA ARG A 15 15.41 -23.06 -52.33
C ARG A 15 16.25 -23.01 -51.06
N LEU A 16 17.38 -23.73 -51.02
CA LEU A 16 18.28 -23.71 -49.86
C LEU A 16 18.86 -22.32 -49.61
N ARG A 17 19.29 -21.61 -50.68
CA ARG A 17 19.77 -20.22 -50.57
C ARG A 17 18.68 -19.25 -50.08
N HIS A 18 17.43 -19.41 -50.53
CA HIS A 18 16.33 -18.58 -50.04
C HIS A 18 15.99 -18.87 -48.58
N CYS A 19 15.99 -20.14 -48.15
CA CYS A 19 15.77 -20.48 -46.74
C CYS A 19 16.88 -19.92 -45.85
N VAL A 20 18.15 -20.03 -46.24
CA VAL A 20 19.27 -19.47 -45.47
C VAL A 20 19.18 -17.94 -45.39
N LEU A 21 18.84 -17.26 -46.49
CA LEU A 21 18.68 -15.80 -46.50
C LEU A 21 17.51 -15.35 -45.59
N ILE A 22 16.38 -16.05 -45.63
CA ILE A 22 15.21 -15.76 -44.79
C ILE A 22 15.53 -16.02 -43.32
N SER A 23 16.21 -17.13 -42.99
CA SER A 23 16.64 -17.42 -41.62
C SER A 23 17.63 -16.39 -41.10
N PHE A 24 18.57 -15.92 -41.94
CA PHE A 24 19.51 -14.87 -41.56
C PHE A 24 18.80 -13.53 -41.32
N LEU A 25 17.86 -13.15 -42.20
CA LEU A 25 17.07 -11.93 -42.05
C LEU A 25 16.18 -11.98 -40.79
N ALA A 26 15.57 -13.13 -40.50
CA ALA A 26 14.76 -13.34 -39.29
C ALA A 26 15.61 -13.25 -38.02
N LEU A 27 16.84 -13.79 -38.04
CA LEU A 27 17.79 -13.69 -36.92
C LEU A 27 18.21 -12.22 -36.71
N LEU A 28 18.45 -11.49 -37.80
CA LEU A 28 18.82 -10.07 -37.76
C LEU A 28 17.69 -9.20 -37.21
N LEU A 29 16.44 -9.46 -37.62
CA LEU A 29 15.25 -8.81 -37.07
C LEU A 29 15.00 -9.17 -35.61
N MET A 30 15.26 -10.42 -35.19
CA MET A 30 15.19 -10.80 -33.79
C MET A 30 16.25 -10.07 -32.96
N MET A 31 17.50 -10.02 -33.42
CA MET A 31 18.56 -9.27 -32.75
C MET A 31 18.26 -7.76 -32.72
N LEU A 32 17.67 -7.20 -33.79
CA LEU A 32 17.24 -5.81 -33.82
C LEU A 32 16.11 -5.56 -32.81
N SER A 33 15.09 -6.44 -32.74
CA SER A 33 14.00 -6.32 -31.77
C SER A 33 14.46 -6.52 -30.31
N LEU A 34 15.41 -7.42 -30.06
CA LEU A 34 16.04 -7.61 -28.76
C LEU A 34 16.89 -6.41 -28.38
N SER A 35 17.65 -5.84 -29.32
CA SER A 35 18.44 -4.63 -29.10
C SER A 35 17.57 -3.40 -28.88
N ILE A 36 16.45 -3.23 -29.60
CA ILE A 36 15.45 -2.17 -29.38
C ILE A 36 14.72 -2.38 -28.05
N SER A 37 14.36 -3.61 -27.69
CA SER A 37 13.74 -3.91 -26.39
C SER A 37 14.72 -3.64 -25.24
N PHE A 38 15.99 -4.04 -25.39
CA PHE A 38 17.05 -3.78 -24.41
C PHE A 38 17.36 -2.28 -24.32
N TYR A 39 17.39 -1.58 -25.46
CA TYR A 39 17.55 -0.13 -25.54
C TYR A 39 16.37 0.61 -24.92
N ASN A 40 15.13 0.18 -25.14
CA ASN A 40 13.94 0.78 -24.52
C ASN A 40 13.87 0.49 -23.00
N THR A 41 14.29 -0.70 -22.56
CA THR A 41 14.37 -1.03 -21.12
C THR A 41 15.48 -0.24 -20.44
N ARG A 42 16.65 -0.12 -21.09
CA ARG A 42 17.79 0.64 -20.59
C ARG A 42 17.53 2.14 -20.62
N ARG A 43 16.88 2.67 -21.66
CA ARG A 43 16.42 4.06 -21.75
C ARG A 43 15.28 4.34 -20.77
N SER A 44 14.41 3.38 -20.46
CA SER A 44 13.42 3.52 -19.38
C SER A 44 14.10 3.63 -18.02
N VAL A 45 15.09 2.78 -17.72
CA VAL A 45 15.84 2.81 -16.45
C VAL A 45 16.78 4.02 -16.36
N ASP A 46 17.45 4.39 -17.45
CA ASP A 46 18.38 5.51 -17.51
C ASP A 46 17.62 6.84 -17.58
N SER A 47 16.45 6.91 -18.24
CA SER A 47 15.54 8.07 -18.16
C SER A 47 14.91 8.20 -16.78
N LEU A 48 14.62 7.10 -16.09
CA LEU A 48 14.16 7.13 -14.70
C LEU A 48 15.27 7.64 -13.76
N LYS A 49 16.50 7.15 -13.93
CA LYS A 49 17.69 7.59 -13.18
C LYS A 49 18.09 9.03 -13.49
N MET A 50 17.91 9.47 -14.74
CA MET A 50 18.21 10.84 -15.17
C MET A 50 17.12 11.81 -14.69
N LYS A 51 15.82 11.45 -14.75
CA LYS A 51 14.75 12.21 -14.07
C LYS A 51 14.94 12.28 -12.56
N LEU A 52 15.32 11.16 -11.92
CA LEU A 52 15.64 11.14 -10.49
C LEU A 52 16.83 12.05 -10.14
N ARG A 53 17.81 12.23 -11.04
CA ARG A 53 18.97 13.12 -10.85
C ARG A 53 18.66 14.59 -11.17
N GLU A 54 17.88 14.88 -12.21
CA GLU A 54 17.44 16.25 -12.54
C GLU A 54 16.45 16.77 -11.50
N ASP A 55 15.54 15.93 -10.99
CA ASP A 55 14.66 16.31 -9.90
C ASP A 55 15.44 16.49 -8.58
N ALA A 56 16.46 15.67 -8.29
CA ALA A 56 17.27 15.82 -7.07
C ALA A 56 18.12 17.11 -7.04
N ALA A 57 18.33 17.77 -8.18
CA ALA A 57 19.05 19.03 -8.28
C ALA A 57 18.15 20.21 -7.86
N GLY A 58 18.14 20.51 -6.55
CA GLY A 58 17.79 21.81 -5.97
C GLY A 58 16.49 22.47 -6.45
N ASN A 59 15.36 22.18 -5.79
CA ASN A 59 14.10 22.85 -6.10
C ASN A 59 14.04 24.25 -5.41
N PRO A 60 13.96 25.37 -6.15
CA PRO A 60 13.86 26.72 -5.58
C PRO A 60 12.53 27.02 -4.86
N LEU A 61 11.60 26.06 -4.84
CA LEU A 61 10.22 26.23 -4.38
C LEU A 61 9.97 25.86 -2.90
N LEU A 62 10.99 25.42 -2.17
CA LEU A 62 10.98 25.44 -0.71
C LEU A 62 11.19 26.89 -0.23
N ARG A 63 10.31 27.83 -0.60
CA ARG A 63 10.29 29.13 0.09
C ARG A 63 9.92 28.87 1.54
N GLU A 64 10.90 29.00 2.43
CA GLU A 64 10.76 28.82 3.87
C GLU A 64 9.48 29.49 4.40
N GLY A 65 9.11 30.66 3.86
CA GLY A 65 7.91 31.41 4.23
C GLY A 65 6.58 30.65 4.12
N ALA A 66 6.30 29.90 3.05
CA ALA A 66 5.00 29.22 2.90
C ALA A 66 4.86 28.03 3.86
N ALA A 67 5.93 27.24 4.02
CA ALA A 67 5.97 26.18 5.03
C ALA A 67 5.87 26.76 6.44
N GLN A 68 6.53 27.89 6.70
CA GLN A 68 6.47 28.60 7.98
C GLN A 68 5.08 29.18 8.29
N THR A 69 4.33 29.64 7.28
CA THR A 69 2.91 30.02 7.44
C THR A 69 2.06 28.81 7.83
N ALA A 70 2.24 27.66 7.16
CA ALA A 70 1.57 26.41 7.55
C ALA A 70 1.90 26.07 9.01
N TRP A 71 3.17 26.18 9.40
CA TRP A 71 3.65 25.87 10.75
C TRP A 71 2.99 26.74 11.81
N SER A 72 2.88 28.05 11.57
CA SER A 72 2.23 28.96 12.51
C SER A 72 0.75 28.60 12.68
N LEU A 73 0.04 28.33 11.59
CA LEU A 73 -1.41 28.11 11.62
C LEU A 73 -1.78 26.72 12.15
N LEU A 74 -1.01 25.68 11.84
CA LEU A 74 -1.26 24.32 12.34
C LEU A 74 -1.08 24.21 13.86
N ASN A 75 -0.14 24.97 14.44
CA ASN A 75 0.17 24.95 15.87
C ASN A 75 -0.72 25.87 16.71
N THR A 76 -1.43 26.81 16.10
CA THR A 76 -2.52 27.50 16.79
C THR A 76 -3.70 26.55 16.91
N GLU A 77 -4.14 26.24 18.14
CA GLU A 77 -5.44 25.58 18.40
C GLU A 77 -6.61 26.53 18.11
N ASN A 78 -6.59 27.16 16.96
CA ASN A 78 -7.61 28.09 16.54
C ASN A 78 -8.73 27.29 15.87
N GLY A 79 -9.83 27.06 16.60
CA GLY A 79 -11.02 26.39 16.08
C GLY A 79 -11.58 27.01 14.79
N SER A 80 -11.27 28.29 14.50
CA SER A 80 -11.69 28.94 13.24
C SER A 80 -10.99 28.42 11.97
N LEU A 81 -9.96 27.59 12.10
CA LEU A 81 -9.28 26.94 10.98
C LEU A 81 -9.93 25.59 10.59
N TRP A 82 -10.89 25.11 11.37
CA TRP A 82 -11.48 23.77 11.23
C TRP A 82 -12.96 23.86 10.89
N GLY A 83 -13.28 23.87 9.60
CA GLY A 83 -14.66 23.83 9.11
C GLY A 83 -15.36 22.49 9.37
N TYR A 84 -14.58 21.43 9.64
CA TYR A 84 -15.09 20.10 9.93
C TYR A 84 -14.90 19.76 11.41
N VAL A 85 -15.95 19.25 12.06
CA VAL A 85 -15.95 18.89 13.50
C VAL A 85 -16.18 17.38 13.68
N GLY A 86 -15.34 16.76 14.49
CA GLY A 86 -15.38 15.32 14.81
C GLY A 86 -14.57 14.48 13.81
N GLY A 87 -13.89 13.44 14.31
CA GLY A 87 -13.03 12.59 13.47
C GLY A 87 -13.81 11.81 12.41
N ILE A 88 -13.13 11.39 11.34
CA ILE A 88 -13.74 10.70 10.20
C ILE A 88 -14.65 9.53 10.59
N ASP A 89 -14.28 8.75 11.61
CA ASP A 89 -15.09 7.62 12.09
C ASP A 89 -16.42 8.09 12.71
N SER A 90 -16.44 9.20 13.46
CA SER A 90 -17.69 9.80 13.97
C SER A 90 -18.58 10.33 12.84
N LEU A 91 -17.97 10.83 11.75
CA LEU A 91 -18.71 11.29 10.58
C LEU A 91 -19.34 10.11 9.83
N ILE A 92 -18.63 8.99 9.75
CA ILE A 92 -19.17 7.74 9.22
C ILE A 92 -20.36 7.26 10.07
N GLU A 93 -20.23 7.23 11.40
CA GLU A 93 -21.31 6.82 12.30
C GLU A 93 -22.59 7.66 12.10
N LYS A 94 -22.46 8.95 11.82
CA LYS A 94 -23.60 9.85 11.57
C LYS A 94 -24.24 9.68 10.19
N ARG A 95 -23.49 9.24 9.18
CA ARG A 95 -23.90 9.29 7.76
C ARG A 95 -24.15 7.93 7.13
N VAL A 96 -23.54 6.86 7.66
CA VAL A 96 -23.73 5.51 7.15
C VAL A 96 -24.79 4.78 7.94
N ASP A 97 -25.83 4.32 7.24
CA ASP A 97 -26.96 3.58 7.83
C ASP A 97 -26.49 2.35 8.63
N ARG A 98 -27.14 2.07 9.75
CA ARG A 98 -26.90 0.92 10.64
C ARG A 98 -27.02 -0.42 9.91
N ALA A 99 -27.78 -0.50 8.81
CA ALA A 99 -27.85 -1.66 7.92
C ALA A 99 -26.46 -2.15 7.43
N TYR A 100 -25.50 -1.24 7.30
CA TYR A 100 -24.14 -1.53 6.82
C TYR A 100 -23.14 -1.85 7.94
N TRP A 101 -23.57 -1.82 9.20
CA TRP A 101 -22.72 -2.02 10.36
C TRP A 101 -22.61 -3.51 10.68
N GLY A 102 -21.49 -3.91 11.26
CA GLY A 102 -21.33 -5.25 11.83
C GLY A 102 -21.90 -5.38 13.24
N PRO A 103 -21.62 -6.52 13.90
CA PRO A 103 -21.96 -6.73 15.29
C PRO A 103 -21.37 -5.65 16.19
N THR A 104 -22.06 -5.32 17.27
CA THR A 104 -21.57 -4.32 18.23
C THR A 104 -20.54 -4.96 19.15
N MET A 105 -19.39 -4.31 19.30
CA MET A 105 -18.34 -4.70 20.26
C MET A 105 -17.74 -3.44 20.88
N PHE A 106 -17.50 -3.48 22.19
CA PHE A 106 -16.77 -2.41 22.87
C PHE A 106 -15.28 -2.48 22.55
N ARG A 107 -14.61 -1.32 22.63
CA ARG A 107 -13.15 -1.27 22.61
C ARG A 107 -12.61 -1.44 24.03
N SER A 108 -11.47 -2.10 24.16
CA SER A 108 -10.67 -2.16 25.38
C SER A 108 -10.11 -0.79 25.73
N ASN A 109 -9.54 -0.65 26.93
CA ASN A 109 -8.83 0.58 27.33
C ASN A 109 -7.63 0.89 26.41
N GLU A 110 -7.09 -0.11 25.71
CA GLU A 110 -6.01 0.02 24.75
C GLU A 110 -6.51 0.34 23.32
N GLY A 111 -7.82 0.47 23.14
CA GLY A 111 -8.44 0.85 21.86
C GLY A 111 -8.68 -0.30 20.88
N THR A 112 -8.35 -1.55 21.25
CA THR A 112 -8.67 -2.74 20.42
C THR A 112 -10.11 -3.18 20.60
N VAL A 113 -10.70 -3.81 19.59
CA VAL A 113 -11.99 -4.48 19.75
C VAL A 113 -11.92 -5.54 20.86
N ASN A 114 -12.98 -5.65 21.68
CA ASN A 114 -13.16 -6.69 22.68
C ASN A 114 -14.28 -7.65 22.24
N GLU A 115 -13.89 -8.78 21.67
CA GLU A 115 -14.78 -9.78 21.08
C GLU A 115 -15.71 -10.46 22.10
N SER A 116 -15.31 -10.53 23.37
CA SER A 116 -16.14 -11.08 24.45
C SER A 116 -17.42 -10.27 24.70
N THR A 117 -17.45 -9.01 24.23
CA THR A 117 -18.60 -8.10 24.36
C THR A 117 -19.54 -8.14 23.17
N VAL A 118 -19.36 -9.09 22.25
CA VAL A 118 -20.15 -9.16 21.02
C VAL A 118 -21.65 -9.25 21.31
N THR A 119 -22.38 -8.26 20.82
CA THR A 119 -23.84 -8.17 20.89
C THR A 119 -24.41 -7.83 19.51
N ASN A 120 -25.72 -8.02 19.34
CA ASN A 120 -26.42 -7.74 18.09
C ASN A 120 -25.79 -8.45 16.87
N VAL A 121 -25.46 -9.74 17.03
CA VAL A 121 -24.88 -10.56 15.96
C VAL A 121 -25.83 -10.65 14.77
N VAL A 122 -27.14 -10.61 15.00
CA VAL A 122 -28.21 -10.66 13.98
C VAL A 122 -28.40 -9.31 13.26
N SER A 123 -27.29 -8.72 12.81
CA SER A 123 -27.28 -7.60 11.87
C SER A 123 -27.87 -8.02 10.52
N GLU A 124 -28.30 -7.05 9.70
CA GLU A 124 -28.74 -7.32 8.32
C GLU A 124 -27.64 -8.02 7.51
N ARG A 125 -26.38 -7.63 7.72
CA ARG A 125 -25.21 -8.27 7.11
C ARG A 125 -25.03 -9.72 7.54
N PHE A 126 -25.33 -10.04 8.80
CA PHE A 126 -25.30 -11.42 9.28
C PHE A 126 -26.42 -12.26 8.69
N ARG A 127 -27.62 -11.71 8.47
CA ARG A 127 -28.73 -12.48 7.86
C ARG A 127 -28.42 -12.97 6.45
N ASN A 128 -27.52 -12.27 5.75
CA ASN A 128 -27.03 -12.68 4.43
C ASN A 128 -25.95 -13.77 4.51
N LEU A 129 -25.42 -14.06 5.71
CA LEU A 129 -24.57 -15.21 5.96
C LEU A 129 -25.44 -16.42 6.29
N ASN A 130 -25.22 -17.52 5.58
CA ASN A 130 -25.79 -18.82 5.94
C ASN A 130 -25.05 -19.42 7.16
N MET A 131 -25.11 -18.75 8.32
CA MET A 131 -24.38 -19.09 9.54
C MET A 131 -25.26 -18.89 10.77
N SER A 132 -25.10 -19.73 11.81
CA SER A 132 -25.81 -19.55 13.08
C SER A 132 -25.11 -18.54 13.99
N GLU A 133 -25.88 -17.87 14.85
CA GLU A 133 -25.33 -16.89 15.79
C GLU A 133 -24.28 -17.52 16.73
N ALA A 134 -24.54 -18.74 17.19
CA ALA A 134 -23.63 -19.49 18.05
C ALA A 134 -22.29 -19.77 17.36
N GLU A 135 -22.31 -20.09 16.07
CA GLU A 135 -21.09 -20.30 15.28
C GLU A 135 -20.31 -18.99 15.11
N MET A 136 -20.98 -17.87 14.78
CA MET A 136 -20.33 -16.57 14.68
C MET A 136 -19.70 -16.13 16.00
N LYS A 137 -20.40 -16.29 17.13
CA LYS A 137 -19.84 -16.03 18.47
C LYS A 137 -18.61 -16.89 18.75
N ARG A 138 -18.64 -18.18 18.40
CA ARG A 138 -17.49 -19.08 18.54
C ARG A 138 -16.28 -18.59 17.74
N ARG A 139 -16.49 -18.05 16.53
CA ARG A 139 -15.41 -17.50 15.70
C ARG A 139 -14.78 -16.26 16.32
N TYR A 140 -15.57 -15.37 16.91
CA TYR A 140 -15.06 -14.22 17.66
C TYR A 140 -14.25 -14.63 18.89
N ILE A 141 -14.72 -15.61 19.66
CA ILE A 141 -13.97 -16.16 20.80
C ILE A 141 -12.65 -16.78 20.32
N ARG A 142 -12.69 -17.57 19.24
CA ARG A 142 -11.47 -18.15 18.63
C ARG A 142 -10.49 -17.05 18.21
N HIS A 143 -10.97 -15.98 17.57
CA HIS A 143 -10.13 -14.85 17.18
C HIS A 143 -9.51 -14.16 18.39
N GLN A 144 -10.28 -13.91 19.45
CA GLN A 144 -9.78 -13.32 20.69
C GLN A 144 -8.61 -14.13 21.26
N LEU A 145 -8.77 -15.46 21.36
CA LEU A 145 -7.71 -16.35 21.87
C LEU A 145 -6.45 -16.30 21.01
N VAL A 146 -6.60 -16.26 19.67
CA VAL A 146 -5.46 -16.10 18.77
C VAL A 146 -4.80 -14.73 18.96
N LYS A 147 -5.58 -13.65 19.06
CA LYS A 147 -5.09 -12.29 19.25
C LYS A 147 -4.32 -12.15 20.58
N GLU A 148 -4.82 -12.72 21.66
CA GLU A 148 -4.17 -12.66 22.98
C GLU A 148 -2.79 -13.32 22.97
N VAL A 149 -2.67 -14.48 22.30
CA VAL A 149 -1.42 -15.25 22.24
C VAL A 149 -0.44 -14.66 21.21
N THR A 150 -0.92 -14.28 20.02
CA THR A 150 -0.07 -13.90 18.89
C THR A 150 0.08 -12.39 18.71
N GLY A 151 -0.83 -11.59 19.26
CA GLY A 151 -0.97 -10.17 18.95
C GLY A 151 -1.64 -9.87 17.60
N CYS A 152 -1.99 -10.87 16.79
CA CYS A 152 -2.57 -10.61 15.48
C CYS A 152 -4.08 -10.32 15.58
N ASP A 153 -4.42 -9.04 15.48
CA ASP A 153 -5.80 -8.56 15.44
C ASP A 153 -6.24 -8.26 14.00
N SER A 154 -7.03 -9.16 13.41
CA SER A 154 -7.61 -8.99 12.07
C SER A 154 -8.94 -8.22 12.04
N LEU A 155 -9.45 -7.72 13.18
CA LEU A 155 -10.73 -7.01 13.28
C LEU A 155 -10.57 -5.52 13.59
N SER A 156 -9.53 -5.12 14.30
CA SER A 156 -9.36 -3.70 14.67
C SER A 156 -8.81 -2.85 13.53
N VAL A 157 -9.64 -1.92 13.03
CA VAL A 157 -9.20 -0.77 12.23
C VAL A 157 -9.74 0.53 12.88
N PRO A 158 -8.92 1.58 13.08
CA PRO A 158 -7.45 1.60 13.00
C PRO A 158 -6.78 0.53 13.89
N PHE A 159 -5.57 0.11 13.49
CA PHE A 159 -4.79 -0.89 14.19
C PHE A 159 -4.14 -0.32 15.45
N ASN A 160 -4.07 -1.12 16.52
CA ASN A 160 -3.35 -0.75 17.73
C ASN A 160 -1.84 -1.12 17.62
N PRO A 161 -0.92 -0.16 17.61
CA PRO A 161 0.51 -0.42 17.47
C PRO A 161 1.13 -1.29 18.57
N LEU A 162 0.49 -1.40 19.74
CA LEU A 162 0.97 -2.21 20.86
C LEU A 162 1.05 -3.72 20.54
N HIS A 163 0.30 -4.18 19.54
CA HIS A 163 0.30 -5.61 19.16
C HIS A 163 1.19 -5.92 17.95
N ASP A 164 1.65 -4.90 17.22
CA ASP A 164 2.35 -5.07 15.94
C ASP A 164 3.57 -6.00 16.05
N SER A 165 4.44 -5.75 17.03
CA SER A 165 5.68 -6.52 17.19
C SER A 165 5.40 -7.99 17.46
N ARG A 166 4.44 -8.30 18.34
CA ARG A 166 4.04 -9.69 18.62
C ARG A 166 3.47 -10.36 17.38
N CYS A 167 2.57 -9.67 16.66
CA CYS A 167 1.96 -10.23 15.46
C CYS A 167 3.00 -10.48 14.35
N ILE A 168 3.85 -9.48 14.08
CA ILE A 168 4.92 -9.60 13.09
C ILE A 168 5.86 -10.74 13.44
N ASN A 169 6.31 -10.84 14.70
CA ASN A 169 7.18 -11.92 15.15
C ASN A 169 6.53 -13.29 14.99
N PHE A 170 5.24 -13.42 15.29
CA PHE A 170 4.52 -14.67 15.06
C PHE A 170 4.46 -15.03 13.57
N MET A 171 4.11 -14.06 12.72
CA MET A 171 3.96 -14.25 11.28
C MET A 171 5.28 -14.54 10.56
N THR A 172 6.37 -13.87 10.93
CA THR A 172 7.66 -13.99 10.24
C THR A 172 8.55 -15.12 10.77
N ASN A 173 8.22 -15.71 11.91
CA ASN A 173 8.94 -16.87 12.45
C ASN A 173 8.59 -18.15 11.67
N SER A 174 9.56 -18.64 10.90
CA SER A 174 9.41 -19.83 10.06
C SER A 174 9.07 -21.11 10.83
N SER A 175 9.38 -21.17 12.12
CA SER A 175 9.03 -22.31 12.98
C SER A 175 7.53 -22.46 13.17
N ASN A 176 6.75 -21.38 12.98
CA ASN A 176 5.29 -21.38 13.07
C ASN A 176 4.62 -21.81 11.77
N TRP A 177 5.36 -21.90 10.65
CA TRP A 177 4.79 -22.21 9.35
C TRP A 177 4.61 -23.71 9.17
N LEU A 178 3.48 -24.09 8.61
CA LEU A 178 3.14 -25.45 8.20
C LEU A 178 3.34 -25.63 6.69
N ASP A 179 2.83 -24.68 5.89
CA ASP A 179 2.92 -24.75 4.43
C ASP A 179 2.86 -23.34 3.80
N VAL A 180 3.19 -23.26 2.53
CA VAL A 180 3.03 -22.07 1.69
C VAL A 180 2.09 -22.43 0.56
N VAL A 181 1.04 -21.66 0.35
CA VAL A 181 0.02 -21.95 -0.67
C VAL A 181 -0.07 -20.79 -1.64
N PRO A 182 0.04 -21.01 -2.96
CA PRO A 182 -0.14 -19.94 -3.93
C PRO A 182 -1.60 -19.45 -3.93
N ILE A 183 -1.77 -18.14 -4.06
CA ILE A 183 -3.09 -17.52 -4.20
C ILE A 183 -3.35 -17.37 -5.71
N GLY A 184 -4.55 -17.71 -6.18
CA GLY A 184 -4.92 -17.52 -7.58
C GLY A 184 -5.02 -16.02 -7.95
N GLN A 185 -4.85 -15.72 -9.24
CA GLN A 185 -4.90 -14.35 -9.76
C GLN A 185 -6.14 -14.11 -10.61
N ASN A 186 -6.74 -12.94 -10.43
CA ASN A 186 -7.85 -12.41 -11.24
C ASN A 186 -7.50 -11.01 -11.77
N VAL A 187 -8.45 -10.34 -12.46
CA VAL A 187 -8.21 -9.03 -13.10
C VAL A 187 -7.78 -7.95 -12.09
N ASP A 188 -8.25 -8.07 -10.84
CA ASP A 188 -7.98 -7.14 -9.76
C ASP A 188 -6.77 -7.58 -8.90
N GLN A 189 -6.38 -8.85 -8.97
CA GLN A 189 -5.23 -9.43 -8.28
C GLN A 189 -4.11 -9.80 -9.26
N ARG A 190 -3.30 -8.81 -9.63
CA ARG A 190 -2.37 -8.89 -10.77
C ARG A 190 -1.00 -9.49 -10.47
N THR A 191 -0.66 -9.71 -9.20
CA THR A 191 0.70 -10.05 -8.78
C THR A 191 0.78 -11.47 -8.22
N ILE A 192 1.96 -12.09 -8.36
CA ILE A 192 2.26 -13.37 -7.74
C ILE A 192 2.22 -13.20 -6.21
N LYS A 193 1.33 -13.93 -5.54
CA LYS A 193 1.14 -13.89 -4.09
C LYS A 193 0.95 -15.30 -3.53
N PHE A 194 1.30 -15.46 -2.27
CA PHE A 194 1.10 -16.71 -1.52
C PHE A 194 0.40 -16.40 -0.19
N ARG A 195 -0.08 -17.43 0.49
CA ARG A 195 -0.50 -17.37 1.90
C ARG A 195 0.32 -18.39 2.69
N LEU A 196 0.56 -18.10 3.96
CA LEU A 196 1.11 -19.08 4.89
C LEU A 196 -0.03 -19.88 5.53
N LEU A 197 0.14 -21.19 5.59
CA LEU A 197 -0.56 -22.02 6.57
C LEU A 197 0.30 -22.06 7.82
N PHE A 198 -0.28 -21.75 8.96
CA PHE A 198 0.38 -21.84 10.26
C PHE A 198 0.12 -23.19 10.91
N LYS A 199 1.07 -23.66 11.70
CA LYS A 199 0.88 -24.81 12.59
C LYS A 199 -0.26 -24.54 13.57
N PRO A 200 -0.91 -25.59 14.09
CA PRO A 200 -1.95 -25.42 15.11
C PRO A 200 -1.42 -24.60 16.30
N LEU A 201 -2.16 -23.58 16.69
CA LEU A 201 -1.81 -22.74 17.83
C LEU A 201 -2.35 -23.38 19.10
N ARG A 202 -1.47 -23.85 19.98
CA ARG A 202 -1.87 -24.39 21.27
C ARG A 202 -2.18 -23.25 22.23
N ILE A 203 -3.43 -23.17 22.67
CA ILE A 203 -3.90 -22.16 23.64
C ILE A 203 -3.67 -22.68 25.07
N ASN A 204 -4.00 -23.95 25.30
CA ASN A 204 -3.77 -24.63 26.58
C ASN A 204 -3.59 -26.14 26.39
N ALA A 205 -3.57 -26.92 27.48
CA ALA A 205 -3.35 -28.36 27.43
C ALA A 205 -4.39 -29.11 26.59
N SER A 206 -5.64 -28.65 26.54
CA SER A 206 -6.77 -29.35 25.90
C SER A 206 -7.32 -28.68 24.65
N TYR A 207 -6.88 -27.46 24.32
CA TYR A 207 -7.42 -26.67 23.22
C TYR A 207 -6.32 -26.13 22.30
N SER A 208 -6.48 -26.43 21.00
CA SER A 208 -5.67 -25.88 19.91
C SER A 208 -6.53 -25.30 18.81
N VAL A 209 -6.04 -24.21 18.21
CA VAL A 209 -6.69 -23.53 17.10
C VAL A 209 -5.96 -23.92 15.82
N GLU A 210 -6.64 -24.70 14.98
CA GLU A 210 -6.21 -24.96 13.60
C GLU A 210 -6.27 -23.68 12.77
N TYR A 211 -5.36 -23.51 11.81
CA TYR A 211 -5.31 -22.34 10.91
C TYR A 211 -5.53 -21.01 11.65
N PRO A 212 -4.66 -20.65 12.61
CA PRO A 212 -4.91 -19.53 13.52
C PRO A 212 -5.01 -18.20 12.80
N LEU A 213 -4.32 -18.03 11.67
CA LEU A 213 -4.23 -16.77 10.93
C LEU A 213 -4.29 -16.99 9.42
N GLU A 214 -4.69 -15.93 8.74
CA GLU A 214 -4.54 -15.79 7.30
C GLU A 214 -3.59 -14.63 6.98
N THR A 215 -2.79 -14.80 5.92
CA THR A 215 -1.78 -13.82 5.52
C THR A 215 -1.72 -13.65 4.01
N PHE A 216 -1.23 -12.50 3.59
CA PHE A 216 -0.74 -12.28 2.23
C PHE A 216 0.79 -12.20 2.26
N VAL A 217 1.41 -13.12 1.52
CA VAL A 217 2.84 -13.13 1.26
C VAL A 217 3.08 -12.57 -0.14
N LYS A 218 3.74 -11.42 -0.23
CA LYS A 218 4.14 -10.84 -1.51
C LYS A 218 5.63 -11.06 -1.75
N VAL A 219 5.96 -11.40 -2.99
CA VAL A 219 7.31 -11.73 -3.42
C VAL A 219 7.82 -10.67 -4.41
N PRO A 220 9.13 -10.41 -4.46
CA PRO A 220 9.69 -9.60 -5.51
C PRO A 220 9.61 -10.34 -6.84
N GLN A 221 9.15 -9.66 -7.88
CA GLN A 221 8.92 -10.25 -9.20
C GLN A 221 9.24 -9.25 -10.31
N LYS A 222 9.42 -9.76 -11.53
CA LYS A 222 9.91 -8.99 -12.69
C LYS A 222 9.26 -7.61 -12.88
N TYR A 223 7.94 -7.51 -12.75
CA TYR A 223 7.20 -6.24 -12.93
C TYR A 223 6.92 -5.50 -11.61
N PHE A 224 7.16 -6.14 -10.46
CA PHE A 224 6.95 -5.59 -9.13
C PHE A 224 8.17 -5.86 -8.25
N VAL A 225 9.31 -5.30 -8.68
CA VAL A 225 10.63 -5.54 -8.08
C VAL A 225 10.63 -5.18 -6.60
N LEU A 226 10.07 -4.03 -6.24
CA LEU A 226 10.07 -3.53 -4.87
C LEU A 226 8.87 -4.00 -4.04
N GLU A 227 8.01 -4.89 -4.54
CA GLU A 227 6.70 -5.18 -3.93
C GLU A 227 6.81 -5.52 -2.44
N ALA A 228 7.60 -6.55 -2.12
CA ALA A 228 7.79 -7.01 -0.75
C ALA A 228 8.37 -5.90 0.15
N ALA A 229 9.43 -5.23 -0.29
CA ALA A 229 10.06 -4.18 0.51
C ALA A 229 9.12 -2.98 0.72
N SER A 230 8.35 -2.61 -0.30
CA SER A 230 7.44 -1.46 -0.26
C SER A 230 6.29 -1.66 0.71
N GLU A 231 5.73 -2.88 0.83
CA GLU A 231 4.70 -3.16 1.84
C GLU A 231 5.24 -3.01 3.27
N VAL A 232 6.46 -3.50 3.52
CA VAL A 232 7.10 -3.41 4.85
C VAL A 232 7.40 -1.95 5.21
N VAL A 233 7.93 -1.16 4.28
CA VAL A 233 8.21 0.26 4.53
C VAL A 233 6.90 1.05 4.67
N ALA A 234 5.89 0.81 3.83
CA ALA A 234 4.60 1.50 3.93
C ALA A 234 3.93 1.29 5.28
N PHE A 235 3.98 0.07 5.84
CA PHE A 235 3.52 -0.20 7.20
C PHE A 235 4.28 0.62 8.26
N ASN A 236 5.61 0.70 8.17
CA ASN A 236 6.40 1.49 9.11
C ASN A 236 6.13 3.00 8.98
N VAL A 237 5.96 3.50 7.76
CA VAL A 237 5.58 4.90 7.52
C VAL A 237 4.19 5.21 8.07
N ASP A 238 3.22 4.30 7.90
CA ASP A 238 1.88 4.42 8.49
C ASP A 238 1.93 4.59 10.01
N ARG A 239 2.77 3.80 10.71
CA ARG A 239 2.96 3.94 12.16
C ARG A 239 3.68 5.22 12.56
N LEU A 240 4.68 5.66 11.79
CA LEU A 240 5.35 6.94 12.06
C LEU A 240 4.39 8.12 11.88
N LEU A 241 3.55 8.08 10.85
CA LEU A 241 2.53 9.09 10.55
C LEU A 241 1.29 9.02 11.45
N LEU A 242 1.20 8.02 12.34
CA LEU A 242 0.04 7.77 13.19
C LEU A 242 -1.28 7.62 12.41
N VAL A 243 -1.18 7.13 11.17
CA VAL A 243 -2.36 6.84 10.33
C VAL A 243 -3.02 5.56 10.83
N ASN A 244 -2.21 4.55 11.19
CA ASN A 244 -2.62 3.30 11.80
C ASN A 244 -3.68 2.52 11.00
N ARG A 245 -3.64 2.58 9.66
CA ARG A 245 -4.61 1.92 8.76
C ARG A 245 -3.97 0.90 7.82
N VAL A 246 -2.65 0.75 7.85
CA VAL A 246 -1.95 -0.37 7.19
C VAL A 246 -1.86 -1.57 8.15
N PRO A 247 -2.24 -2.79 7.72
CA PRO A 247 -2.13 -4.00 8.55
C PRO A 247 -0.69 -4.30 8.97
N PRO A 248 -0.49 -4.99 10.11
CA PRO A 248 0.81 -5.52 10.51
C PRO A 248 1.49 -6.24 9.33
N THR A 249 2.67 -5.75 8.96
CA THR A 249 3.43 -6.26 7.81
C THR A 249 4.90 -6.42 8.19
N GLY A 250 5.37 -7.67 8.15
CA GLY A 250 6.74 -8.03 8.49
C GLY A 250 7.56 -8.43 7.27
N LEU A 251 8.88 -8.35 7.39
CA LEU A 251 9.82 -8.94 6.44
C LEU A 251 10.08 -10.41 6.82
N GLY A 252 9.88 -11.32 5.88
CA GLY A 252 10.18 -12.75 6.04
C GLY A 252 11.29 -13.21 5.09
N CYS A 253 11.96 -14.29 5.47
CA CYS A 253 12.96 -14.99 4.66
C CYS A 253 12.40 -16.36 4.26
N LEU A 254 11.86 -16.45 3.04
CA LEU A 254 11.16 -17.64 2.55
C LEU A 254 12.09 -18.52 1.70
N PRO A 255 12.42 -19.76 2.12
CA PRO A 255 13.36 -20.60 1.38
C PRO A 255 12.89 -20.87 -0.05
N LEU A 256 13.81 -20.75 -1.03
CA LEU A 256 13.48 -20.92 -2.45
C LEU A 256 12.96 -22.33 -2.75
N ASN A 257 13.49 -23.35 -2.06
CA ASN A 257 13.04 -24.73 -2.23
C ASN A 257 11.62 -24.94 -1.72
N THR A 258 11.24 -24.28 -0.62
CA THR A 258 9.86 -24.30 -0.10
C THR A 258 8.89 -23.68 -1.10
N LEU A 259 9.25 -22.53 -1.70
CA LEU A 259 8.45 -21.92 -2.76
C LEU A 259 8.31 -22.80 -3.99
N ARG A 260 9.39 -23.43 -4.47
CA ARG A 260 9.36 -24.36 -5.61
C ARG A 260 8.48 -25.57 -5.31
N GLY A 261 8.63 -26.16 -4.12
CA GLY A 261 7.81 -27.28 -3.67
C GLY A 261 6.33 -26.93 -3.61
N SER A 262 6.01 -25.75 -3.06
CA SER A 262 4.65 -25.19 -3.03
C SER A 262 4.06 -25.05 -4.44
N VAL A 263 4.76 -24.38 -5.36
CA VAL A 263 4.28 -24.21 -6.74
C VAL A 263 4.04 -25.57 -7.40
N ASN A 264 4.97 -26.52 -7.28
CA ASN A 264 4.81 -27.84 -7.87
C ASN A 264 3.62 -28.61 -7.26
N LYS A 265 3.40 -28.50 -5.95
CA LYS A 265 2.28 -29.14 -5.23
C LYS A 265 0.92 -28.56 -5.65
N TYR A 266 0.83 -27.25 -5.89
CA TYR A 266 -0.44 -26.55 -6.08
C TYR A 266 -0.73 -26.10 -7.51
N LYS A 267 0.18 -26.32 -8.48
CA LYS A 267 0.05 -25.82 -9.86
C LYS A 267 -1.26 -26.16 -10.58
N HIS A 268 -1.91 -27.28 -10.25
CA HIS A 268 -3.17 -27.69 -10.87
C HIS A 268 -4.41 -27.05 -10.21
N ASN A 269 -4.25 -26.52 -9.00
CA ASN A 269 -5.32 -25.92 -8.20
C ASN A 269 -5.24 -24.38 -8.16
N THR A 270 -4.19 -23.79 -8.72
CA THR A 270 -4.03 -22.33 -8.78
C THR A 270 -4.39 -21.83 -10.17
N SER A 271 -5.43 -21.00 -10.25
CA SER A 271 -5.82 -20.31 -11.48
C SER A 271 -5.10 -18.96 -11.62
N THR A 272 -4.85 -18.56 -12.85
CA THR A 272 -4.33 -17.22 -13.19
C THR A 272 -5.05 -16.67 -14.40
N PHE A 273 -5.17 -15.34 -14.46
CA PHE A 273 -5.80 -14.67 -15.59
C PHE A 273 -4.95 -14.81 -16.86
N LYS A 274 -5.58 -15.23 -17.96
CA LYS A 274 -4.90 -15.54 -19.23
C LYS A 274 -3.98 -14.42 -19.73
N LYS A 275 -4.34 -13.16 -19.49
CA LYS A 275 -3.52 -12.01 -19.89
C LYS A 275 -2.15 -11.99 -19.21
N PHE A 276 -2.04 -12.37 -17.93
CA PHE A 276 -0.76 -12.36 -17.22
C PHE A 276 0.20 -13.42 -17.77
N LEU A 277 -0.34 -14.58 -18.17
CA LEU A 277 0.42 -15.59 -18.90
C LEU A 277 0.94 -15.06 -20.24
N GLN A 278 0.09 -14.35 -21.00
CA GLN A 278 0.47 -13.74 -22.29
C GLN A 278 1.56 -12.67 -22.12
N ASP A 279 1.40 -11.75 -21.17
CA ASP A 279 2.36 -10.67 -20.87
C ASP A 279 3.73 -11.23 -20.44
N SER A 280 3.72 -12.40 -19.81
CA SER A 280 4.92 -13.12 -19.34
C SER A 280 5.45 -14.14 -20.33
N LYS A 281 4.76 -14.30 -21.48
CA LYS A 281 5.03 -15.34 -22.50
C LYS A 281 5.11 -16.74 -21.88
N ALA A 282 4.22 -17.05 -20.95
CA ALA A 282 4.11 -18.34 -20.25
C ALA A 282 2.88 -19.11 -20.73
N GLU A 283 2.98 -20.44 -20.77
CA GLU A 283 1.86 -21.30 -21.20
C GLU A 283 0.96 -21.70 -20.02
N ASN A 284 1.50 -21.71 -18.81
CA ASN A 284 0.81 -22.11 -17.60
C ASN A 284 1.39 -21.40 -16.37
N TYR A 285 0.72 -21.59 -15.22
CA TYR A 285 1.09 -20.96 -13.95
C TYR A 285 2.53 -21.27 -13.53
N GLU A 286 2.96 -22.53 -13.59
CA GLU A 286 4.31 -22.95 -13.20
C GLU A 286 5.39 -22.25 -14.04
N GLN A 287 5.21 -22.20 -15.37
CA GLN A 287 6.12 -21.47 -16.26
C GLN A 287 6.13 -19.97 -15.98
N TRP A 288 5.00 -19.38 -15.59
CA TRP A 288 4.94 -17.97 -15.23
C TRP A 288 5.76 -17.68 -13.98
N ILE A 289 5.59 -18.47 -12.91
CA ILE A 289 6.38 -18.32 -11.68
C ILE A 289 7.87 -18.53 -11.96
N GLU A 290 8.25 -19.51 -12.78
CA GLU A 290 9.65 -19.73 -13.13
C GLU A 290 10.26 -18.50 -13.82
N LYS A 291 9.54 -17.86 -14.75
CA LYS A 291 10.01 -16.70 -15.51
C LYS A 291 10.02 -15.41 -14.69
N ASP A 292 8.92 -15.11 -13.99
CA ASP A 292 8.72 -13.79 -13.40
C ASP A 292 9.17 -13.70 -11.95
N LEU A 293 9.31 -14.83 -11.24
CA LEU A 293 9.89 -14.89 -9.91
C LEU A 293 11.30 -15.48 -9.94
N PHE A 294 11.46 -16.76 -10.30
CA PHE A 294 12.73 -17.45 -10.08
C PHE A 294 13.87 -16.99 -11.01
N HIS A 295 13.61 -16.82 -12.31
CA HIS A 295 14.60 -16.29 -13.26
C HIS A 295 14.99 -14.86 -12.92
N PHE A 296 14.02 -14.04 -12.48
CA PHE A 296 14.27 -12.70 -11.99
C PHE A 296 15.21 -12.71 -10.78
N LEU A 297 14.93 -13.54 -9.77
CA LEU A 297 15.75 -13.66 -8.55
C LEU A 297 17.19 -14.08 -8.79
N ARG A 298 17.47 -14.89 -9.84
CA ARG A 298 18.86 -15.23 -10.22
C ARG A 298 19.69 -14.00 -10.58
N ARG A 299 19.04 -12.96 -11.12
CA ARG A 299 19.67 -11.69 -11.53
C ARG A 299 19.63 -10.66 -10.39
N ALA A 300 18.56 -10.64 -9.62
CA ALA A 300 18.33 -9.66 -8.55
C ALA A 300 18.74 -10.21 -7.17
N LYS A 301 20.04 -10.52 -7.02
CA LYS A 301 20.59 -11.18 -5.82
C LYS A 301 20.40 -10.39 -4.51
N HIS A 302 20.16 -9.08 -4.57
CA HIS A 302 19.89 -8.25 -3.39
C HIS A 302 18.58 -8.62 -2.67
N HIS A 303 17.66 -9.32 -3.34
CA HIS A 303 16.47 -9.90 -2.70
C HIS A 303 16.71 -11.24 -2.01
N LEU A 304 17.91 -11.82 -2.14
CA LEU A 304 18.23 -13.13 -1.58
C LEU A 304 19.03 -13.02 -0.29
N ARG A 305 18.78 -13.93 0.64
CA ARG A 305 19.53 -14.07 1.90
C ARG A 305 19.80 -15.53 2.21
N LYS A 306 20.64 -15.75 3.22
CA LYS A 306 20.79 -17.04 3.88
C LYS A 306 19.97 -17.02 5.17
N ASN A 307 19.14 -18.04 5.40
CA ASN A 307 18.48 -18.22 6.69
C ASN A 307 19.45 -18.83 7.72
N GLY A 308 19.00 -19.01 8.97
CA GLY A 308 19.80 -19.63 10.03
C GLY A 308 20.29 -21.06 9.73
N ASN A 309 19.69 -21.74 8.75
CA ASN A 309 20.08 -23.08 8.28
C ASN A 309 20.96 -23.04 7.02
N ASN A 310 21.53 -21.87 6.68
CA ASN A 310 22.33 -21.62 5.48
C ASN A 310 21.61 -21.92 4.13
N GLN A 311 20.28 -22.00 4.15
CA GLN A 311 19.46 -22.14 2.94
C GLN A 311 19.23 -20.79 2.31
N THR A 312 19.29 -20.74 0.98
CA THR A 312 18.98 -19.51 0.23
C THR A 312 17.48 -19.25 0.28
N CYS A 313 17.10 -18.07 0.75
CA CYS A 313 15.73 -17.58 0.83
C CYS A 313 15.56 -16.29 0.04
N VAL A 314 14.32 -15.98 -0.32
CA VAL A 314 13.92 -14.68 -0.84
C VAL A 314 13.29 -13.85 0.27
N LEU A 315 13.59 -12.55 0.27
CA LEU A 315 12.93 -11.56 1.11
C LEU A 315 11.50 -11.33 0.63
N VAL A 316 10.52 -11.54 1.51
CA VAL A 316 9.09 -11.42 1.24
C VAL A 316 8.43 -10.50 2.26
N SER A 317 7.34 -9.85 1.89
CA SER A 317 6.45 -9.22 2.89
C SER A 317 5.42 -10.23 3.34
N ILE A 318 5.20 -10.35 4.65
CA ILE A 318 4.14 -11.15 5.24
C ILE A 318 3.20 -10.18 5.94
N GLN A 319 2.01 -10.01 5.38
CA GLN A 319 0.99 -9.08 5.86
C GLN A 319 -0.20 -9.86 6.44
N LEU A 320 -0.72 -9.42 7.58
CA LEU A 320 -1.94 -9.96 8.17
C LEU A 320 -3.14 -9.75 7.22
N LYS A 321 -3.92 -10.79 6.93
CA LYS A 321 -5.20 -10.65 6.23
C LYS A 321 -6.24 -10.10 7.21
N ILE A 322 -6.88 -9.02 6.81
CA ILE A 322 -7.94 -8.37 7.60
C ILE A 322 -9.29 -8.99 7.25
N ALA A 323 -10.14 -9.12 8.25
CA ALA A 323 -11.49 -9.63 8.05
C ALA A 323 -12.37 -8.62 7.31
N ASP A 324 -13.34 -9.13 6.55
CA ASP A 324 -14.45 -8.33 6.01
C ASP A 324 -14.01 -7.12 5.14
N VAL A 325 -12.93 -7.31 4.38
CA VAL A 325 -12.43 -6.31 3.42
C VAL A 325 -13.31 -6.31 2.17
N VAL A 326 -13.82 -5.14 1.81
CA VAL A 326 -14.64 -4.90 0.62
C VAL A 326 -14.05 -3.74 -0.20
N HIS A 327 -14.41 -3.67 -1.48
CA HIS A 327 -13.96 -2.58 -2.33
C HIS A 327 -14.72 -1.28 -2.00
N PHE A 328 -14.04 -0.12 -1.99
CA PHE A 328 -14.62 1.19 -1.64
C PHE A 328 -15.90 1.52 -2.44
N LEU A 329 -15.92 1.18 -3.72
CA LEU A 329 -17.05 1.44 -4.61
C LEU A 329 -18.30 0.62 -4.30
N GLU A 330 -18.18 -0.44 -3.52
CA GLU A 330 -19.31 -1.27 -3.13
C GLU A 330 -19.98 -0.73 -1.87
N THR A 331 -19.42 0.32 -1.25
CA THR A 331 -19.89 0.88 0.03
C THR A 331 -20.77 2.10 -0.16
N PRO A 332 -21.61 2.46 0.85
CA PRO A 332 -22.39 3.70 0.83
C PRO A 332 -21.52 4.97 0.86
N MET A 333 -20.22 4.86 1.15
CA MET A 333 -19.27 5.97 1.18
C MET A 333 -18.66 6.28 -0.19
N ARG A 334 -19.02 5.52 -1.24
CA ARG A 334 -18.53 5.75 -2.60
C ARG A 334 -18.88 7.15 -3.09
N ILE A 335 -17.94 7.78 -3.79
CA ILE A 335 -18.16 9.09 -4.44
C ILE A 335 -18.60 8.93 -5.90
N PRO A 336 -19.40 9.85 -6.44
CA PRO A 336 -19.59 9.98 -7.88
C PRO A 336 -18.28 10.33 -8.59
N TYR A 337 -17.90 9.60 -9.63
CA TYR A 337 -16.78 9.96 -10.49
C TYR A 337 -16.82 9.16 -11.80
N ARG A 338 -16.09 9.62 -12.83
CA ARG A 338 -15.93 8.87 -14.07
C ARG A 338 -14.81 7.84 -13.92
N VAL A 339 -15.13 6.56 -14.07
CA VAL A 339 -14.16 5.45 -13.97
C VAL A 339 -13.01 5.66 -14.95
N PHE A 340 -11.79 5.35 -14.50
CA PHE A 340 -10.54 5.56 -15.25
C PHE A 340 -10.20 7.02 -15.58
N SER A 341 -10.86 7.98 -14.95
CA SER A 341 -10.51 9.41 -15.07
C SER A 341 -10.03 10.00 -13.75
N ASP A 342 -9.43 11.18 -13.83
CA ASP A 342 -8.95 11.94 -12.68
C ASP A 342 -9.95 13.04 -12.25
N THR A 343 -11.22 12.96 -12.66
CA THR A 343 -12.26 13.95 -12.30
C THR A 343 -12.52 14.00 -10.79
N TRP A 344 -12.17 12.96 -10.05
CA TRP A 344 -12.28 12.95 -8.60
C TRP A 344 -11.28 13.89 -7.91
N PHE A 345 -10.28 14.42 -8.64
CA PHE A 345 -9.37 15.42 -8.10
C PHE A 345 -10.08 16.75 -7.82
N ASP A 346 -11.15 17.04 -8.56
CA ASP A 346 -11.90 18.30 -8.48
C ASP A 346 -12.53 18.49 -7.09
N TYR A 347 -12.80 17.39 -6.36
CA TYR A 347 -13.25 17.43 -4.97
C TYR A 347 -12.26 18.11 -4.00
N PHE A 348 -10.98 18.20 -4.37
CA PHE A 348 -9.94 18.82 -3.54
C PHE A 348 -9.53 20.21 -4.01
N ASP A 349 -10.01 20.65 -5.18
CA ASP A 349 -9.74 21.97 -5.72
C ASP A 349 -10.69 23.02 -5.12
N LEU A 350 -10.45 23.34 -3.84
CA LEU A 350 -11.29 24.29 -3.13
C LEU A 350 -11.22 25.70 -3.72
N ARG A 351 -10.15 26.05 -4.43
CA ARG A 351 -9.97 27.38 -5.06
C ARG A 351 -10.84 27.55 -6.30
N ALA A 352 -10.92 26.52 -7.14
CA ALA A 352 -11.84 26.52 -8.27
C ALA A 352 -13.32 26.58 -7.80
N ASN A 353 -13.61 26.00 -6.63
CA ASN A 353 -14.96 25.83 -6.10
C ASN A 353 -15.36 26.86 -5.02
N VAL A 354 -14.66 28.00 -4.89
CA VAL A 354 -14.98 29.04 -3.88
C VAL A 354 -16.40 29.59 -4.04
N GLY A 355 -16.91 29.65 -5.27
CA GLY A 355 -18.28 30.08 -5.56
C GLY A 355 -19.35 29.05 -5.18
N GLU A 356 -18.94 27.85 -4.79
CA GLU A 356 -19.78 26.71 -4.43
C GLU A 356 -19.63 26.36 -2.93
N LEU A 357 -19.59 27.39 -2.09
CA LEU A 357 -19.62 27.24 -0.64
C LEU A 357 -21.05 27.44 -0.13
N GLU A 358 -21.59 26.44 0.55
CA GLU A 358 -22.88 26.48 1.25
C GLU A 358 -22.61 26.37 2.76
N ASP A 359 -23.11 27.33 3.54
CA ASP A 359 -22.79 27.50 4.96
C ASP A 359 -21.29 27.59 5.28
N GLY A 360 -20.51 28.09 4.31
CA GLY A 360 -19.06 28.20 4.43
C GLY A 360 -18.30 26.88 4.27
N LEU A 361 -18.95 25.82 3.81
CA LEU A 361 -18.36 24.53 3.46
C LEU A 361 -18.55 24.23 1.96
N PRO A 362 -17.66 23.43 1.33
CA PRO A 362 -17.89 22.98 -0.04
C PRO A 362 -19.21 22.22 -0.16
N THR A 363 -19.93 22.38 -1.28
CA THR A 363 -21.20 21.69 -1.57
C THR A 363 -21.15 20.18 -1.26
N PHE A 364 -20.05 19.51 -1.61
CA PHE A 364 -19.90 18.07 -1.34
C PHE A 364 -20.00 17.71 0.16
N ALA A 365 -19.76 18.65 1.09
CA ALA A 365 -19.84 18.42 2.53
C ALA A 365 -21.28 18.18 3.03
N HIS A 366 -22.27 18.59 2.24
CA HIS A 366 -23.70 18.37 2.52
C HIS A 366 -24.19 17.01 2.00
N GLU A 367 -23.42 16.40 1.11
CA GLU A 367 -23.74 15.10 0.49
C GLU A 367 -23.50 13.91 1.42
N ARG A 368 -24.25 12.81 1.22
CA ARG A 368 -24.09 11.60 2.04
C ARG A 368 -22.70 10.96 1.93
N HIS A 369 -22.03 11.12 0.78
CA HIS A 369 -20.74 10.50 0.48
C HIS A 369 -19.53 11.33 0.92
N TYR A 370 -19.73 12.49 1.58
CA TYR A 370 -18.62 13.36 1.95
C TYR A 370 -17.54 12.68 2.84
N PRO A 371 -17.84 11.70 3.72
CA PRO A 371 -16.79 10.97 4.44
C PRO A 371 -15.84 10.24 3.48
N GLY A 372 -16.34 9.79 2.33
CA GLY A 372 -15.54 9.20 1.25
C GLY A 372 -14.59 10.21 0.60
N VAL A 373 -15.01 11.48 0.44
CA VAL A 373 -14.15 12.56 -0.07
C VAL A 373 -13.01 12.84 0.92
N LEU A 374 -13.32 12.97 2.22
CA LEU A 374 -12.30 13.17 3.27
C LEU A 374 -11.32 12.00 3.35
N HIS A 375 -11.81 10.76 3.23
CA HIS A 375 -10.95 9.57 3.13
C HIS A 375 -10.02 9.64 1.93
N LEU A 376 -10.53 9.95 0.74
CA LEU A 376 -9.70 10.05 -0.46
C LEU A 376 -8.65 11.15 -0.35
N ALA A 377 -8.95 12.27 0.31
CA ALA A 377 -7.96 13.30 0.61
C ALA A 377 -6.86 12.78 1.55
N ALA A 378 -7.22 12.12 2.66
CA ALA A 378 -6.26 11.54 3.59
C ALA A 378 -5.41 10.43 2.95
N LEU A 379 -6.03 9.57 2.15
CA LEU A 379 -5.37 8.51 1.40
C LEU A 379 -4.43 9.09 0.34
N ALA A 380 -4.84 10.13 -0.39
CA ALA A 380 -3.99 10.82 -1.35
C ALA A 380 -2.75 11.43 -0.67
N MET A 381 -2.88 11.98 0.53
CA MET A 381 -1.74 12.46 1.33
C MET A 381 -0.80 11.32 1.70
N PHE A 382 -1.33 10.22 2.24
CA PHE A 382 -0.53 9.04 2.61
C PHE A 382 0.20 8.45 1.39
N ASP A 383 -0.55 8.18 0.31
CA ASP A 383 -0.02 7.64 -0.94
C ASP A 383 0.96 8.61 -1.61
N TYR A 384 0.80 9.93 -1.45
CA TYR A 384 1.81 10.91 -1.89
C TYR A 384 3.12 10.67 -1.15
N VAL A 385 3.08 10.68 0.19
CA VAL A 385 4.25 10.52 1.08
C VAL A 385 5.02 9.24 0.80
N ILE A 386 4.35 8.09 0.62
CA ILE A 386 5.04 6.83 0.27
C ILE A 386 5.29 6.67 -1.24
N GLY A 387 4.59 7.43 -2.08
CA GLY A 387 4.79 7.50 -3.53
C GLY A 387 4.14 6.34 -4.24
N ASN A 388 2.99 5.95 -3.72
CA ASN A 388 2.18 4.92 -4.31
C ASN A 388 1.50 5.48 -5.57
N MET A 389 1.81 4.89 -6.71
CA MET A 389 1.30 5.27 -8.03
C MET A 389 0.08 4.44 -8.46
N ASP A 390 -0.44 3.58 -7.57
CA ASP A 390 -1.46 2.59 -7.94
C ASP A 390 -2.79 2.71 -7.18
N ARG A 391 -3.15 3.94 -6.79
CA ARG A 391 -4.42 4.25 -6.10
C ARG A 391 -5.38 5.08 -6.95
N SER A 392 -6.66 4.71 -6.90
CA SER A 392 -7.78 5.57 -7.32
C SER A 392 -9.05 5.12 -6.60
N PRO A 393 -10.19 5.85 -6.68
CA PRO A 393 -11.45 5.35 -6.14
C PRO A 393 -11.83 3.96 -6.68
N PHE A 394 -11.45 3.62 -7.92
CA PHE A 394 -11.65 2.32 -8.55
C PHE A 394 -10.63 1.24 -8.16
N LYS A 395 -9.41 1.66 -7.83
CA LYS A 395 -8.27 0.76 -7.85
C LYS A 395 -7.60 0.73 -6.50
N ASN A 396 -7.53 -0.48 -5.94
CA ASN A 396 -6.92 -0.78 -4.67
C ASN A 396 -7.48 0.05 -3.50
N ASN A 397 -8.71 0.57 -3.56
CA ASN A 397 -9.26 1.34 -2.44
C ASN A 397 -10.26 0.47 -1.68
N PHE A 398 -10.01 0.27 -0.39
CA PHE A 398 -10.69 -0.75 0.40
C PHE A 398 -11.26 -0.20 1.70
N VAL A 399 -12.33 -0.84 2.13
CA VAL A 399 -13.06 -0.58 3.38
C VAL A 399 -13.17 -1.91 4.12
N VAL A 400 -13.19 -1.87 5.44
CA VAL A 400 -13.61 -3.01 6.27
C VAL A 400 -15.04 -2.80 6.73
N GLY A 401 -15.86 -3.82 6.54
CA GLY A 401 -17.31 -3.70 6.65
C GLY A 401 -17.94 -2.90 5.50
N GLY A 402 -19.26 -2.80 5.48
CA GLY A 402 -19.94 -1.83 4.61
C GLY A 402 -20.67 -2.35 3.38
N VAL A 403 -20.82 -3.68 3.18
CA VAL A 403 -21.74 -4.24 2.15
C VAL A 403 -22.27 -5.62 2.54
N ALA A 404 -23.42 -5.98 1.96
CA ALA A 404 -24.18 -7.21 2.18
C ALA A 404 -23.94 -8.32 1.12
N ASN A 405 -23.55 -7.98 -0.12
CA ASN A 405 -23.99 -8.78 -1.27
C ASN A 405 -23.04 -9.86 -1.81
N GLN A 406 -21.82 -10.03 -1.29
CA GLN A 406 -20.94 -11.13 -1.73
C GLN A 406 -19.99 -11.63 -0.64
N LEU A 407 -20.51 -11.90 0.55
CA LEU A 407 -19.73 -12.65 1.53
C LEU A 407 -19.79 -14.14 1.15
N VAL A 408 -18.77 -14.61 0.45
CA VAL A 408 -18.51 -16.05 0.32
C VAL A 408 -18.08 -16.53 1.70
N SER A 409 -19.01 -17.17 2.43
CA SER A 409 -18.74 -17.72 3.74
C SER A 409 -17.78 -18.91 3.63
N ASP A 410 -16.63 -18.81 4.28
CA ASP A 410 -15.73 -19.92 4.58
C ASP A 410 -15.69 -20.18 6.11
N ASN A 411 -14.84 -21.10 6.54
CA ASN A 411 -14.71 -21.47 7.96
C ASN A 411 -14.00 -20.41 8.84
N THR A 412 -13.46 -19.35 8.25
CA THR A 412 -12.70 -18.29 8.95
C THR A 412 -13.35 -16.91 8.82
N THR A 413 -14.44 -16.80 8.07
CA THR A 413 -15.21 -15.57 7.89
C THR A 413 -15.63 -14.96 9.23
N LEU A 414 -15.27 -13.69 9.41
CA LEU A 414 -15.67 -12.79 10.50
C LEU A 414 -16.23 -11.52 9.89
N LEU A 415 -17.19 -10.88 10.55
CA LEU A 415 -17.66 -9.54 10.16
C LEU A 415 -16.84 -8.49 10.93
N HIS A 416 -16.45 -7.42 10.26
CA HIS A 416 -15.86 -6.28 10.96
C HIS A 416 -16.92 -5.66 11.88
N PRO A 417 -16.62 -5.42 13.16
CA PRO A 417 -17.62 -4.93 14.12
C PRO A 417 -17.93 -3.45 13.91
N ASN A 418 -19.03 -2.98 14.50
CA ASN A 418 -19.43 -1.58 14.55
C ASN A 418 -19.60 -0.96 13.13
N HIS A 419 -19.31 0.33 12.98
CA HIS A 419 -19.40 1.03 11.70
C HIS A 419 -18.28 0.58 10.74
N PRO A 420 -18.52 0.62 9.41
CA PRO A 420 -17.45 0.39 8.45
C PRO A 420 -16.36 1.46 8.56
N THR A 421 -15.13 1.15 8.16
CA THR A 421 -14.03 2.13 8.15
C THR A 421 -12.97 1.79 7.10
N PHE A 422 -12.06 2.71 6.84
CA PHE A 422 -11.10 2.61 5.75
C PHE A 422 -9.83 1.84 6.14
N VAL A 423 -9.37 0.95 5.27
CA VAL A 423 -8.11 0.20 5.43
C VAL A 423 -7.19 0.45 4.25
N TYR A 424 -5.89 0.62 4.50
CA TYR A 424 -4.91 0.97 3.47
C TYR A 424 -4.11 -0.29 3.12
N LEU A 425 -4.28 -0.77 1.88
CA LEU A 425 -3.68 -2.01 1.36
C LEU A 425 -2.95 -1.75 0.04
N ASP A 426 -2.20 -2.73 -0.45
CA ASP A 426 -1.53 -2.71 -1.77
C ASP A 426 -0.61 -1.50 -2.02
N HIS A 427 0.54 -1.50 -1.33
CA HIS A 427 1.59 -0.47 -1.44
C HIS A 427 2.80 -0.93 -2.26
N GLY A 428 2.71 -2.06 -2.98
CA GLY A 428 3.78 -2.64 -3.79
C GLY A 428 4.34 -1.75 -4.91
N SER A 429 3.66 -0.65 -5.22
CA SER A 429 4.05 0.34 -6.23
C SER A 429 4.67 1.62 -5.63
N SER A 430 4.98 1.64 -4.34
CA SER A 430 5.59 2.77 -3.64
C SER A 430 7.12 2.87 -3.81
N PHE A 431 7.70 4.00 -3.38
CA PHE A 431 9.16 4.26 -3.30
C PHE A 431 9.93 4.13 -4.63
N ARG A 432 9.27 4.39 -5.76
CA ARG A 432 9.87 4.32 -7.11
C ARG A 432 10.21 5.69 -7.70
N LEU A 433 9.39 6.69 -7.41
CA LEU A 433 9.41 8.01 -8.03
C LEU A 433 9.39 9.09 -6.95
N ARG A 434 9.94 10.26 -7.27
CA ARG A 434 9.81 11.46 -6.42
C ARG A 434 8.35 11.84 -6.22
N ARG A 435 7.54 11.81 -7.28
CA ARG A 435 6.11 12.11 -7.23
C ARG A 435 5.33 10.95 -7.86
N PRO A 436 4.31 10.40 -7.18
CA PRO A 436 3.51 9.33 -7.75
C PRO A 436 2.69 9.81 -8.94
N GLU A 437 2.54 8.92 -9.93
CA GLU A 437 1.61 9.14 -11.04
C GLU A 437 0.15 9.09 -10.53
N ARG A 438 -0.73 9.86 -11.17
CA ARG A 438 -2.18 9.90 -10.87
C ARG A 438 -2.52 10.16 -9.40
N ASN A 439 -1.77 11.04 -8.76
CA ASN A 439 -2.08 11.58 -7.44
C ASN A 439 -2.45 13.07 -7.54
N PRO A 440 -3.52 13.55 -6.86
CA PRO A 440 -3.97 14.93 -6.99
C PRO A 440 -2.95 15.95 -6.44
N ILE A 441 -2.19 15.60 -5.41
CA ILE A 441 -1.11 16.44 -4.86
C ILE A 441 0.04 16.54 -5.86
N ALA A 442 0.43 15.43 -6.50
CA ALA A 442 1.45 15.45 -7.54
C ALA A 442 1.05 16.35 -8.73
N LYS A 443 -0.21 16.24 -9.18
CA LYS A 443 -0.75 17.10 -10.26
C LYS A 443 -0.77 18.57 -9.86
N SER A 444 -1.24 18.88 -8.64
CA SER A 444 -1.26 20.24 -8.09
C SER A 444 0.15 20.83 -8.05
N HIS A 445 1.14 20.07 -7.56
CA HIS A 445 2.52 20.55 -7.46
C HIS A 445 3.14 20.82 -8.83
N ILE A 446 2.96 19.92 -9.81
CA ILE A 446 3.43 20.13 -11.19
C ILE A 446 2.72 21.33 -11.83
N GLY A 447 1.42 21.52 -11.57
CA GLY A 447 0.69 22.70 -12.01
C GLY A 447 1.29 23.99 -11.47
N PHE A 448 1.59 24.02 -10.17
CA PHE A 448 2.20 25.15 -9.49
C PHE A 448 3.60 25.49 -10.03
N GLU A 449 4.42 24.49 -10.30
CA GLU A 449 5.73 24.66 -10.96
C GLU A 449 5.61 25.33 -12.34
N ASN A 450 4.47 25.18 -13.00
CA ASN A 450 4.16 25.80 -14.29
C ASN A 450 3.34 27.09 -14.16
N GLY A 451 3.36 27.74 -12.99
CA GLY A 451 2.71 29.04 -12.75
C GLY A 451 1.20 28.99 -12.57
N LYS A 452 0.61 27.80 -12.30
CA LYS A 452 -0.82 27.65 -11.98
C LYS A 452 -1.06 27.73 -10.48
N GLU A 453 -2.32 27.91 -10.07
CA GLU A 453 -2.70 27.79 -8.66
C GLU A 453 -2.70 26.32 -8.20
N ASP A 454 -2.53 26.12 -6.89
CA ASP A 454 -2.70 24.80 -6.28
C ASP A 454 -4.14 24.29 -6.45
N THR A 455 -4.28 23.08 -6.98
CA THR A 455 -5.57 22.40 -7.22
C THR A 455 -5.88 21.33 -6.17
N PHE A 456 -5.13 21.32 -5.06
CA PHE A 456 -5.37 20.43 -3.92
C PHE A 456 -5.23 21.24 -2.64
N CYS A 457 -6.36 21.49 -1.97
CA CYS A 457 -6.43 22.30 -0.76
C CYS A 457 -7.29 21.68 0.34
N LEU A 458 -7.43 20.35 0.39
CA LEU A 458 -8.18 19.65 1.45
C LEU A 458 -7.27 18.66 2.18
N PHE A 459 -6.87 18.98 3.42
CA PHE A 459 -5.86 18.24 4.16
C PHE A 459 -6.36 17.74 5.51
N ARG A 460 -5.93 16.51 5.85
CA ARG A 460 -6.11 15.97 7.20
C ARG A 460 -5.14 16.65 8.15
N GLY A 461 -5.66 17.53 9.00
CA GLY A 461 -4.84 18.38 9.87
C GLY A 461 -3.94 17.61 10.84
N PRO A 462 -4.41 16.55 11.55
CA PRO A 462 -3.53 15.75 12.40
C PRO A 462 -2.39 15.07 11.64
N LEU A 463 -2.63 14.65 10.40
CA LEU A 463 -1.58 14.08 9.54
C LEU A 463 -0.56 15.16 9.14
N LEU A 464 -1.00 16.37 8.78
CA LEU A 464 -0.09 17.48 8.48
C LEU A 464 0.78 17.86 9.68
N ARG A 465 0.19 17.96 10.88
CA ARG A 465 0.93 18.21 12.13
C ARG A 465 1.99 17.15 12.38
N ARG A 466 1.61 15.87 12.23
CA ARG A 466 2.57 14.78 12.39
C ARG A 466 3.68 14.80 11.35
N ILE A 467 3.36 15.15 10.11
CA ILE A 467 4.34 15.35 9.04
C ILE A 467 5.31 16.48 9.40
N GLN A 468 4.81 17.61 9.90
CA GLN A 468 5.63 18.73 10.35
C GLN A 468 6.64 18.30 11.40
N GLU A 469 6.19 17.62 12.47
CA GLU A 469 7.07 17.07 13.51
C GLU A 469 8.17 16.19 12.93
N LEU A 470 7.80 15.26 12.07
CA LEU A 470 8.72 14.27 11.48
C LEU A 470 9.74 14.88 10.52
N THR A 471 9.42 16.02 9.88
CA THR A 471 10.38 16.74 9.01
C THR A 471 11.36 17.64 9.77
N GLY A 472 11.15 17.84 11.09
CA GLY A 472 12.06 18.57 11.95
C GLY A 472 13.43 17.87 12.11
N PRO A 473 14.45 18.59 12.60
CA PRO A 473 15.76 18.00 12.87
C PRO A 473 15.65 16.89 13.93
N SER A 474 16.48 15.84 13.83
CA SER A 474 16.51 14.75 14.81
C SER A 474 17.09 15.13 16.18
N GLY A 475 17.45 16.40 16.40
CA GLY A 475 18.15 16.88 17.60
C GLY A 475 17.42 16.59 18.90
N GLU A 476 18.04 15.72 19.72
CA GLU A 476 17.83 15.45 21.15
C GLU A 476 16.39 15.57 21.69
N ILE A 477 15.55 14.55 21.45
CA ILE A 477 14.55 14.15 22.47
C ILE A 477 15.33 13.47 23.61
N THR A 478 16.07 14.24 24.41
CA THR A 478 16.63 13.79 25.68
C THR A 478 15.70 14.24 26.80
N HIS A 479 14.66 13.45 27.07
CA HIS A 479 14.15 13.38 28.44
C HIS A 479 15.20 12.60 29.26
N GLY A 480 15.89 13.30 30.17
CA GLY A 480 16.72 12.70 31.21
C GLY A 480 18.23 12.85 31.00
N ASN A 481 18.86 13.59 31.92
CA ASN A 481 20.29 13.66 32.22
C ASN A 481 21.15 14.67 31.43
N LYS A 482 21.02 15.93 31.86
CA LYS A 482 21.95 17.06 31.62
C LYS A 482 23.42 16.81 32.04
N ALA A 483 23.77 15.69 32.67
CA ALA A 483 25.07 15.50 33.32
C ALA A 483 26.17 14.83 32.47
N LYS A 484 25.90 14.41 31.23
CA LYS A 484 26.93 13.79 30.36
C LYS A 484 27.37 14.65 29.17
N LYS A 485 27.09 15.96 29.21
CA LYS A 485 27.37 16.89 28.11
C LYS A 485 28.79 17.47 28.11
N GLU A 486 29.62 17.17 29.11
CA GLU A 486 30.95 17.81 29.26
C GLU A 486 32.16 16.89 29.04
N ALA A 487 31.98 15.59 28.75
CA ALA A 487 33.11 14.66 28.58
C ALA A 487 33.33 14.13 27.15
N TYR A 488 32.47 14.49 26.19
CA TYR A 488 32.57 14.03 24.79
C TYR A 488 32.47 15.16 23.76
N GLY A 489 32.67 16.41 24.20
CA GLY A 489 32.74 17.58 23.33
C GLY A 489 34.18 17.86 22.90
N ALA A 490 34.66 17.22 21.84
CA ALA A 490 35.81 17.70 21.05
C ALA A 490 36.06 17.01 19.69
N ALA A 491 35.42 15.89 19.33
CA ALA A 491 35.89 15.09 18.18
C ALA A 491 34.88 14.78 17.05
N HIS A 492 33.59 15.12 17.16
CA HIS A 492 32.63 14.87 16.06
C HIS A 492 31.63 16.03 15.87
N ASN A 493 32.09 17.10 15.22
CA ASN A 493 31.23 18.13 14.63
C ASN A 493 30.59 17.62 13.32
N HIS A 494 29.77 16.57 13.39
CA HIS A 494 28.72 16.36 12.39
C HIS A 494 27.43 16.93 12.97
N ARG A 495 27.10 18.18 12.58
CA ARG A 495 25.73 18.68 12.70
C ARG A 495 24.82 17.63 12.05
N SER A 496 23.98 16.97 12.84
CA SER A 496 23.00 16.02 12.33
C SER A 496 22.03 16.76 11.39
N THR A 497 22.25 16.64 10.08
CA THR A 497 21.31 17.08 9.02
C THR A 497 20.16 16.09 8.84
N GLU A 498 20.07 15.06 9.69
CA GLU A 498 19.07 14.02 9.63
C GLU A 498 17.73 14.52 10.20
N THR A 499 16.63 14.18 9.53
CA THR A 499 15.28 14.45 10.05
C THR A 499 14.85 13.40 11.05
N LEU A 500 13.92 13.75 11.95
CA LEU A 500 13.33 12.80 12.89
C LEU A 500 12.73 11.57 12.16
N PHE A 501 12.06 11.80 11.02
CA PHE A 501 11.54 10.73 10.17
C PHE A 501 12.63 9.73 9.74
N THR A 502 13.71 10.22 9.13
CA THR A 502 14.79 9.38 8.60
C THR A 502 15.42 8.56 9.73
N HIS A 503 15.65 9.19 10.88
CA HIS A 503 16.17 8.52 12.07
C HIS A 503 15.24 7.39 12.54
N MET A 504 13.96 7.69 12.80
CA MET A 504 13.00 6.70 13.28
C MET A 504 12.72 5.59 12.26
N LEU A 505 12.71 5.89 10.96
CA LEU A 505 12.53 4.89 9.92
C LEU A 505 13.71 3.92 9.89
N ARG A 506 14.95 4.40 10.09
CA ARG A 506 16.15 3.57 10.18
C ARG A 506 16.10 2.59 11.35
N GLU A 507 15.58 3.02 12.50
CA GLU A 507 15.46 2.17 13.68
C GLU A 507 14.38 1.08 13.53
N ARG A 508 13.33 1.35 12.75
CA ARG A 508 12.17 0.45 12.64
C ARG A 508 12.24 -0.52 11.46
N VAL A 509 12.83 -0.10 10.35
CA VAL A 509 12.85 -0.89 9.11
C VAL A 509 14.05 -1.85 9.12
N PRO A 510 13.86 -3.16 8.85
CA PRO A 510 14.96 -4.11 8.81
C PRO A 510 16.08 -3.67 7.84
N PRO A 511 17.38 -3.78 8.21
CA PRO A 511 18.50 -3.36 7.37
C PRO A 511 18.49 -3.96 5.96
N GLU A 512 17.95 -5.17 5.81
CA GLU A 512 17.84 -5.85 4.52
C GLU A 512 16.99 -5.09 3.51
N VAL A 513 16.00 -4.32 3.95
CA VAL A 513 15.17 -3.48 3.09
C VAL A 513 16.02 -2.43 2.36
N TYR A 514 17.03 -1.86 3.03
CA TYR A 514 17.92 -0.84 2.45
C TYR A 514 18.84 -1.40 1.36
N SER A 515 18.98 -2.72 1.26
CA SER A 515 19.66 -3.34 0.12
C SER A 515 18.76 -3.48 -1.12
N VAL A 516 17.45 -3.34 -0.94
CA VAL A 516 16.43 -3.51 -1.98
C VAL A 516 15.91 -2.16 -2.46
N ILE A 517 15.60 -1.26 -1.52
CA ILE A 517 15.17 0.11 -1.80
C ILE A 517 16.39 1.01 -1.56
N ASP A 518 16.81 1.72 -2.61
CA ASP A 518 17.90 2.69 -2.52
C ASP A 518 17.59 3.72 -1.43
N SER A 519 18.57 4.06 -0.59
CA SER A 519 18.42 5.09 0.44
C SER A 519 17.92 6.41 -0.16
N SER A 520 18.35 6.75 -1.38
CA SER A 520 17.87 7.96 -2.06
C SER A 520 16.36 7.95 -2.27
N ASN A 521 15.75 6.78 -2.50
CA ASN A 521 14.30 6.66 -2.67
C ASN A 521 13.53 6.78 -1.35
N LEU A 522 14.15 6.41 -0.23
CA LEU A 522 13.59 6.61 1.10
C LEU A 522 13.69 8.08 1.51
N ASP A 523 14.78 8.77 1.14
CA ASP A 523 14.94 10.21 1.39
C ASP A 523 13.88 11.06 0.65
N LEU A 524 13.39 10.58 -0.50
CA LEU A 524 12.27 11.22 -1.21
C LEU A 524 11.01 11.32 -0.34
N VAL A 525 10.82 10.47 0.67
CA VAL A 525 9.67 10.56 1.59
C VAL A 525 9.68 11.91 2.31
N VAL A 526 10.83 12.33 2.83
CA VAL A 526 10.99 13.62 3.51
C VAL A 526 10.77 14.78 2.54
N VAL A 527 11.26 14.66 1.30
CA VAL A 527 11.05 15.67 0.27
C VAL A 527 9.55 15.89 0.03
N ARG A 528 8.79 14.80 -0.16
CA ARG A 528 7.35 14.87 -0.39
C ARG A 528 6.57 15.39 0.82
N MET A 529 6.99 15.04 2.03
CA MET A 529 6.45 15.61 3.25
C MET A 529 6.60 17.14 3.27
N LYS A 530 7.78 17.66 2.92
CA LYS A 530 8.03 19.12 2.84
C LYS A 530 7.21 19.79 1.73
N GLU A 531 7.09 19.15 0.57
CA GLU A 531 6.24 19.64 -0.53
C GLU A 531 4.76 19.74 -0.10
N LEU A 532 4.26 18.75 0.66
CA LEU A 532 2.91 18.75 1.21
C LEU A 532 2.69 19.91 2.20
N LEU A 533 3.65 20.15 3.11
CA LEU A 533 3.60 21.27 4.05
C LEU A 533 3.60 22.62 3.33
N ALA A 534 4.44 22.78 2.31
CA ALA A 534 4.50 24.01 1.53
C ALA A 534 3.19 24.27 0.77
N MET A 535 2.57 23.23 0.21
CA MET A 535 1.26 23.32 -0.45
C MET A 535 0.16 23.70 0.55
N ALA A 536 0.10 23.02 1.69
CA ALA A 536 -0.85 23.34 2.76
C ALA A 536 -0.72 24.79 3.21
N GLY A 537 0.51 25.30 3.36
CA GLY A 537 0.76 26.70 3.71
C GLY A 537 0.21 27.71 2.71
N ARG A 538 0.35 27.43 1.40
CA ARG A 538 -0.24 28.27 0.35
C ARG A 538 -1.76 28.23 0.39
N CYS A 539 -2.37 27.06 0.58
CA CYS A 539 -3.83 26.94 0.69
C CYS A 539 -4.37 27.65 1.95
N LEU A 540 -3.70 27.50 3.11
CA LEU A 540 -4.06 28.14 4.36
C LEU A 540 -3.90 29.67 4.36
N SER A 541 -3.06 30.19 3.48
CA SER A 541 -2.89 31.63 3.28
C SER A 541 -4.02 32.27 2.46
N ASP A 542 -4.85 31.46 1.80
CA ASP A 542 -5.99 31.94 1.01
C ASP A 542 -7.23 32.09 1.91
N GLU A 543 -7.54 33.34 2.28
CA GLU A 543 -8.61 33.64 3.23
C GLU A 543 -9.99 33.16 2.79
N ARG A 544 -10.21 32.99 1.47
CA ARG A 544 -11.48 32.56 0.88
C ARG A 544 -11.81 31.11 1.23
N ILE A 545 -10.79 30.27 1.36
CA ILE A 545 -10.93 28.83 1.62
C ILE A 545 -10.34 28.40 2.96
N ARG A 546 -9.58 29.26 3.66
CA ARG A 546 -8.81 28.93 4.86
C ARG A 546 -9.57 28.08 5.89
N ARG A 547 -10.87 28.32 6.08
CA ARG A 547 -11.72 27.58 7.03
C ARG A 547 -12.02 26.14 6.62
N THR A 548 -11.93 25.81 5.34
CA THR A 548 -12.30 24.51 4.78
C THR A 548 -11.08 23.66 4.39
N VAL A 549 -9.87 24.23 4.49
CA VAL A 549 -8.63 23.55 4.11
C VAL A 549 -8.31 22.36 5.03
N LEU A 550 -8.65 22.44 6.32
CA LEU A 550 -8.31 21.41 7.30
C LEU A 550 -9.55 20.63 7.76
N PHE A 551 -9.42 19.30 7.77
CA PHE A 551 -10.36 18.40 8.41
C PHE A 551 -9.64 17.48 9.41
N PRO A 552 -10.35 16.98 10.45
CA PRO A 552 -9.77 16.16 11.52
C PRO A 552 -9.31 14.76 11.10
#